data_AF-A0A6L3X2X7-F1
#
_entry.id   AF-A0A6L3X2X7-F1
#
_cell.length_a   1.000
_cell.length_b   1.000
_cell.length_c   1.000
_cell.angle_alpha   90.00
_cell.angle_beta   90.00
_cell.angle_gamma   90.00
#
_symmetry.space_group_name_H-M   'P 1'
#
loop_
_entity.id
_entity.type
_entity.pdbx_description
1 polymer ?
#
loop_
_entity_poly.entity_id
_entity_poly.type
_entity_poly.pdbx_seq_one_letter_code
_entity_poly.pdbx_strand_id
1 'polypeptide(L)'
;SHAGGITECSKIAGMAEAYDVALAPHCPLGPIALAACLHVDFVSRNAVFQEQSMGIHYNKGAELLDFVKNKEDFSMEGGFFKPLTKPGLGVEIDEAKVIELSKSAPDWRNPLWRHEDGSVAAW
;
A
#
# COMPACT_ATOMS: atom_id res chain seq x y z
N SER A 1 -1.52 -0.56 6.41
CA SER A 1 -2.82 -1.22 6.68
C SER A 1 -2.83 -2.16 7.89
N HIS A 2 -1.67 -2.55 8.45
CA HIS A 2 -1.61 -3.52 9.56
C HIS A 2 -1.27 -2.91 10.93
N ALA A 3 -0.80 -1.65 10.98
CA ALA A 3 -0.34 -0.99 12.20
C ALA A 3 -1.25 0.20 12.60
N GLY A 4 -2.57 0.00 12.66
CA GLY A 4 -3.49 1.01 13.21
C GLY A 4 -3.85 2.22 12.32
N GLY A 5 -3.47 2.18 11.03
CA GLY A 5 -3.84 3.22 10.05
C GLY A 5 -3.06 4.53 10.22
N ILE A 6 -3.51 5.61 9.56
CA ILE A 6 -2.80 6.91 9.54
C ILE A 6 -2.52 7.42 10.95
N THR A 7 -3.53 7.40 11.83
CA THR A 7 -3.41 7.89 13.21
C THR A 7 -2.26 7.28 13.97
N GLU A 8 -2.08 5.96 13.87
CA GLU A 8 -1.04 5.26 14.61
C GLU A 8 0.30 5.29 13.86
N CYS A 9 0.29 5.15 12.53
CA CYS A 9 1.50 5.26 11.71
C CYS A 9 2.18 6.64 11.85
N SER A 10 1.43 7.74 11.98
CA SER A 10 2.01 9.06 12.24
C SER A 10 2.71 9.13 13.60
N LYS A 11 2.22 8.43 14.63
CA LYS A 11 2.90 8.34 15.93
C LYS A 11 4.14 7.47 15.85
N ILE A 12 4.09 6.36 15.11
CA ILE A 12 5.25 5.50 14.86
C ILE A 12 6.34 6.29 14.15
N ALA A 13 5.98 7.09 13.14
CA ALA A 13 6.92 7.96 12.42
C ALA A 13 7.61 8.94 13.37
N GLY A 14 6.85 9.68 14.19
CA GLY A 14 7.41 10.61 15.17
C GLY A 14 8.21 9.93 16.28
N MET A 15 7.85 8.71 16.67
CA MET A 15 8.64 7.90 17.60
C MET A 15 9.98 7.52 16.97
N ALA A 16 9.99 7.03 15.73
CA ALA A 16 11.20 6.66 15.02
C ALA A 16 12.13 7.87 14.78
N GLU A 17 11.56 9.04 14.49
CA GLU A 17 12.31 10.29 14.29
C GLU A 17 13.16 10.65 15.52
N ALA A 18 12.67 10.40 16.74
CA ALA A 18 13.41 10.67 17.97
C ALA A 18 14.65 9.77 18.18
N TYR A 19 14.83 8.74 17.35
CA TYR A 19 15.95 7.79 17.40
C TYR A 19 16.80 7.84 16.13
N ASP A 20 16.68 8.88 15.30
CA ASP A 20 17.36 8.99 14.00
C ASP A 20 17.06 7.79 13.07
N VAL A 21 15.88 7.19 13.20
CA VAL A 21 15.45 6.07 12.37
C VAL A 21 14.63 6.57 11.19
N ALA A 22 15.08 6.21 9.99
CA ALA A 22 14.35 6.47 8.76
C ALA A 22 13.07 5.60 8.67
N LEU A 23 12.02 6.17 8.09
CA LEU A 23 10.75 5.52 7.83
C LEU A 23 10.66 5.13 6.35
N ALA A 24 10.30 3.88 6.10
CA ALA A 24 9.94 3.39 4.77
C ALA A 24 8.70 2.49 4.90
N PRO A 25 7.48 3.02 4.74
CA PRO A 25 6.27 2.23 4.97
C PRO A 25 6.15 1.04 4.00
N HIS A 26 5.93 -0.15 4.56
CA HIS A 26 5.62 -1.35 3.79
C HIS A 26 4.21 -1.25 3.18
N CYS A 27 4.10 -1.26 1.85
CA CYS A 27 2.83 -1.07 1.14
C CYS A 27 2.72 -1.86 -0.19
N PRO A 28 2.69 -3.20 -0.15
CA PRO A 28 2.55 -4.03 -1.34
C PRO A 28 1.10 -4.21 -1.82
N LEU A 29 0.14 -3.50 -1.19
CA LEU A 29 -1.29 -3.83 -1.25
C LEU A 29 -2.04 -3.04 -2.35
N GLY A 30 -3.14 -2.38 -1.97
CA GLY A 30 -4.06 -1.69 -2.86
C GLY A 30 -3.90 -0.16 -2.85
N PRO A 31 -4.57 0.54 -3.79
CA PRO A 31 -4.41 1.98 -3.99
C PRO A 31 -4.87 2.83 -2.79
N ILE A 32 -5.85 2.36 -2.02
CA ILE A 32 -6.30 3.03 -0.78
C ILE A 32 -5.18 3.03 0.27
N ALA A 33 -4.47 1.90 0.41
CA ALA A 33 -3.36 1.77 1.35
C ALA A 33 -2.17 2.62 0.89
N LEU A 34 -1.86 2.63 -0.41
CA LEU A 34 -0.82 3.48 -0.97
C LEU A 34 -1.09 4.95 -0.70
N ALA A 35 -2.30 5.44 -0.99
CA ALA A 35 -2.69 6.82 -0.71
C ALA A 35 -2.53 7.17 0.77
N ALA A 36 -2.96 6.29 1.68
CA ALA A 36 -2.80 6.49 3.11
C ALA A 36 -1.31 6.53 3.54
N CYS A 37 -0.43 5.71 2.94
CA CYS A 37 1.00 5.77 3.20
C CYS A 37 1.61 7.08 2.69
N LEU A 38 1.26 7.50 1.47
CA LEU A 38 1.72 8.78 0.92
C LEU A 38 1.33 9.97 1.82
N HIS A 39 0.12 9.98 2.38
CA HIS A 39 -0.27 11.01 3.36
C HIS A 39 0.61 11.01 4.61
N VAL A 40 1.05 9.85 5.10
CA VAL A 40 2.01 9.74 6.21
C VAL A 40 3.40 10.22 5.78
N ASP A 41 3.85 9.84 4.59
CA ASP A 41 5.17 10.22 4.06
C ASP A 41 5.29 11.74 3.91
N PHE A 42 4.28 12.38 3.30
CA PHE A 42 4.30 13.81 3.05
C PHE A 42 4.27 14.69 4.31
N VAL A 43 3.97 14.11 5.48
CA VAL A 43 3.97 14.83 6.77
C VAL A 43 5.07 14.37 7.73
N SER A 44 5.76 13.27 7.43
CA SER A 44 6.78 12.68 8.31
C SER A 44 8.18 13.02 7.78
N ARG A 45 8.95 13.80 8.54
CA ARG A 45 10.28 14.27 8.09
C ARG A 45 11.30 13.16 7.90
N ASN A 46 11.15 12.06 8.63
CA ASN A 46 12.03 10.89 8.53
C ASN A 46 11.57 9.87 7.46
N ALA A 47 10.52 10.13 6.69
CA ALA A 47 10.13 9.28 5.57
C ALA A 47 11.07 9.46 4.38
N VAL A 48 11.67 8.37 3.90
CA VAL A 48 12.72 8.41 2.86
C VAL A 48 12.39 7.59 1.61
N PHE A 49 11.64 6.50 1.76
CA PHE A 49 11.25 5.63 0.65
C PHE A 49 9.81 5.15 0.84
N GLN A 50 9.09 4.99 -0.26
CA GLN A 50 7.73 4.43 -0.24
C GLN A 50 7.68 3.24 -1.19
N GLU A 51 7.35 2.06 -0.66
CA GLU A 51 7.11 0.87 -1.47
C GLU A 51 5.81 1.01 -2.26
N GLN A 52 5.80 0.53 -3.50
CA GLN A 52 4.61 0.49 -4.36
C GLN A 52 4.71 -0.70 -5.33
N SER A 53 3.57 -1.25 -5.75
CA SER A 53 3.49 -2.48 -6.56
C SER A 53 3.03 -2.28 -8.01
N MET A 54 2.93 -1.04 -8.50
CA MET A 54 2.55 -0.74 -9.90
C MET A 54 3.55 -1.34 -10.88
N GLY A 55 3.01 -2.07 -11.87
CA GLY A 55 3.81 -2.67 -12.94
C GLY A 55 4.62 -3.89 -12.50
N ILE A 56 4.40 -4.40 -11.28
CA ILE A 56 5.05 -5.62 -10.79
C ILE A 56 4.16 -6.83 -11.07
N HIS A 57 4.71 -7.83 -11.78
CA HIS A 57 4.03 -9.00 -12.35
C HIS A 57 3.37 -10.00 -11.38
N TYR A 58 3.10 -9.64 -10.12
CA TYR A 58 2.43 -10.52 -9.16
C TYR A 58 0.91 -10.59 -9.39
N ASN A 59 0.33 -9.56 -10.02
CA ASN A 59 -1.11 -9.45 -10.21
C ASN A 59 -1.55 -10.20 -11.47
N LYS A 60 -2.35 -11.27 -11.31
CA LYS A 60 -3.02 -11.94 -12.43
C LYS A 60 -4.47 -11.45 -12.52
N GLY A 61 -4.76 -10.61 -13.51
CA GLY A 61 -6.13 -10.23 -13.89
C GLY A 61 -6.59 -8.82 -13.50
N ALA A 62 -5.94 -8.14 -12.55
CA ALA A 62 -6.19 -6.73 -12.25
C ALA A 62 -4.96 -6.09 -11.57
N GLU A 63 -4.54 -4.91 -12.02
CA GLU A 63 -3.42 -4.14 -11.47
C GLU A 63 -3.85 -3.19 -10.34
N LEU A 64 -2.88 -2.63 -9.60
CA LEU A 64 -3.11 -1.71 -8.48
C LEU A 64 -4.14 -0.61 -8.80
N LEU A 65 -3.96 0.04 -9.95
CA LEU A 65 -4.77 1.19 -10.35
C LEU A 65 -6.07 0.81 -11.07
N ASP A 66 -6.38 -0.48 -11.23
CA ASP A 66 -7.57 -0.91 -11.97
C ASP A 66 -8.89 -0.62 -11.25
N PHE A 67 -8.83 -0.34 -9.94
CA PHE A 67 -9.96 0.08 -9.12
C PHE A 67 -10.00 1.60 -8.89
N VAL A 68 -9.12 2.37 -9.54
CA VAL A 68 -8.98 3.81 -9.37
C VAL A 68 -9.36 4.52 -10.67
N LYS A 69 -10.25 5.51 -10.58
CA LYS A 69 -10.67 6.35 -11.71
C LYS A 69 -9.64 7.42 -12.03
N ASN A 70 -9.08 8.05 -11.01
CA ASN A 70 -8.08 9.11 -11.11
C ASN A 70 -6.63 8.58 -11.15
N LYS A 71 -6.34 7.67 -12.08
CA LYS A 71 -5.03 6.99 -12.16
C LYS A 71 -3.84 7.94 -12.26
N GLU A 72 -4.01 9.05 -12.97
CA GLU A 72 -2.94 10.03 -13.20
C GLU A 72 -2.44 10.72 -11.92
N ASP A 73 -3.28 10.78 -10.88
CA ASP A 73 -2.87 11.34 -9.58
C ASP A 73 -1.81 10.46 -8.89
N PHE A 74 -1.69 9.19 -9.29
CA PHE A 74 -0.69 8.24 -8.81
C PHE A 74 0.49 8.08 -9.78
N SER A 75 0.61 8.94 -10.79
CA SER A 75 1.75 8.92 -11.70
C SER A 75 3.07 9.22 -10.98
N MET A 76 4.14 8.53 -11.40
CA MET A 76 5.49 8.76 -10.88
C MET A 76 6.33 9.51 -11.92
N GLU A 77 7.00 10.57 -11.48
CA GLU A 77 7.96 11.33 -12.29
C GLU A 77 9.35 11.12 -11.71
N GLY A 78 10.26 10.51 -12.47
CA GLY A 78 11.64 10.26 -12.01
C GLY A 78 11.74 9.35 -10.77
N GLY A 79 10.75 8.51 -10.52
CA GLY A 79 10.70 7.66 -9.32
C GLY A 79 9.96 8.27 -8.12
N PHE A 80 9.37 9.46 -8.26
CA PHE A 80 8.70 10.18 -7.17
C PHE A 80 7.20 10.33 -7.41
N PHE A 81 6.42 10.18 -6.34
CA PHE A 81 5.01 10.58 -6.32
C PHE A 81 4.88 12.08 -6.05
N LYS A 82 3.82 12.69 -6.60
CA LYS A 82 3.36 14.03 -6.18
C LYS A 82 2.35 13.88 -5.04
N PRO A 83 2.18 14.91 -4.19
CA PRO A 83 1.09 14.92 -3.22
C PRO A 83 -0.28 14.75 -3.87
N LEU A 84 -1.13 13.90 -3.30
CA LEU A 84 -2.51 13.73 -3.73
C LEU A 84 -3.33 14.95 -3.28
N THR A 85 -3.75 15.79 -4.23
CA THR A 85 -4.37 17.09 -3.93
C THR A 85 -5.90 17.05 -3.79
N LYS A 86 -6.53 15.94 -4.16
CA LYS A 86 -7.97 15.75 -4.01
C LYS A 86 -8.36 15.53 -2.54
N PRO A 87 -9.60 15.89 -2.13
CA PRO A 87 -10.04 15.73 -0.74
C PRO A 87 -9.95 14.30 -0.20
N GLY A 88 -9.84 14.18 1.13
CA GLY A 88 -9.74 12.89 1.80
C GLY A 88 -8.42 12.18 1.47
N LEU A 89 -8.48 10.89 1.16
CA LEU A 89 -7.29 10.14 0.74
C LEU A 89 -6.83 10.53 -0.68
N GLY A 90 -7.66 11.24 -1.46
CA GLY A 90 -7.35 11.57 -2.85
C GLY A 90 -7.51 10.40 -3.83
N VAL A 91 -8.18 9.32 -3.42
CA VAL A 91 -8.48 8.15 -4.27
C VAL A 91 -9.95 8.21 -4.71
N GLU A 92 -10.21 8.15 -6.00
CA GLU A 92 -11.55 7.97 -6.56
C GLU A 92 -11.74 6.51 -6.97
N ILE A 93 -12.47 5.75 -6.17
CA ILE A 93 -12.68 4.32 -6.40
C ILE A 93 -13.74 4.08 -7.48
N ASP A 94 -13.46 3.09 -8.34
CA ASP A 94 -14.46 2.49 -9.22
C ASP A 94 -15.30 1.46 -8.46
N GLU A 95 -16.26 1.97 -7.69
CA GLU A 95 -17.14 1.17 -6.83
C GLU A 95 -17.91 0.10 -7.62
N ALA A 96 -18.39 0.42 -8.83
CA ALA A 96 -19.12 -0.54 -9.66
C ALA A 96 -18.25 -1.75 -10.01
N LYS A 97 -16.97 -1.51 -10.35
CA LYS A 97 -16.01 -2.58 -10.62
C LYS A 97 -15.64 -3.37 -9.37
N VAL A 98 -15.48 -2.70 -8.22
CA VAL A 98 -15.26 -3.37 -6.93
C VAL A 98 -16.42 -4.31 -6.61
N ILE A 99 -17.66 -3.82 -6.71
CA ILE A 99 -18.86 -4.63 -6.47
C ILE A 99 -18.89 -5.84 -7.41
N GLU A 100 -18.64 -5.64 -8.71
CA GLU A 100 -18.69 -6.73 -9.69
C GLU A 100 -17.64 -7.82 -9.42
N LEU A 101 -16.37 -7.43 -9.21
CA LEU A 101 -15.28 -8.38 -8.98
C LEU A 101 -15.33 -9.04 -7.59
N SER A 102 -15.97 -8.39 -6.61
CA SER A 102 -16.17 -9.00 -5.28
C SER A 102 -17.08 -10.24 -5.32
N LYS A 103 -17.96 -10.37 -6.31
CA LYS A 103 -18.91 -11.50 -6.43
C LYS A 103 -18.22 -12.84 -6.72
N SER A 104 -17.01 -12.81 -7.26
CA SER A 104 -16.26 -14.00 -7.69
C SER A 104 -14.87 -14.10 -7.06
N ALA A 105 -14.61 -13.34 -5.99
CA ALA A 105 -13.34 -13.40 -5.27
C ALA A 105 -13.16 -14.76 -4.57
N PRO A 106 -12.09 -15.52 -4.88
CA PRO A 106 -11.82 -16.79 -4.20
C PRO A 106 -11.44 -16.57 -2.72
N ASP A 107 -11.69 -17.56 -1.86
CA ASP A 107 -11.16 -17.58 -0.49
C ASP A 107 -9.64 -17.78 -0.54
N TRP A 108 -8.90 -16.66 -0.60
CA TRP A 108 -7.46 -16.67 -0.70
C TRP A 108 -6.81 -17.00 0.65
N ARG A 109 -5.81 -17.89 0.63
CA ARG A 109 -5.03 -18.29 1.80
C ARG A 109 -3.55 -18.25 1.48
N ASN A 110 -2.76 -17.89 2.48
CA ASN A 110 -1.31 -17.95 2.43
C ASN A 110 -0.83 -19.39 2.15
N PRO A 111 0.16 -19.59 1.27
CA PRO A 111 0.79 -20.90 1.08
C PRO A 111 1.42 -21.40 2.39
N LEU A 112 1.27 -22.70 2.70
CA LEU A 112 1.96 -23.35 3.82
C LEU A 112 3.27 -23.97 3.32
N TRP A 113 4.39 -23.40 3.73
CA TRP A 113 5.72 -23.94 3.45
C TRP A 113 6.21 -24.83 4.58
N ARG A 114 6.96 -25.87 4.22
CA ARG A 114 7.59 -26.81 5.16
C ARG A 114 9.05 -27.01 4.81
N HIS A 115 9.88 -27.18 5.83
CA HIS A 115 11.27 -27.58 5.68
C HIS A 115 11.36 -29.05 5.24
N GLU A 116 12.57 -29.49 4.86
CA GLU A 116 12.81 -30.87 4.41
C GLU A 116 12.46 -31.92 5.47
N ASP A 117 12.59 -31.57 6.76
CA ASP A 117 12.22 -32.44 7.90
C ASP A 117 10.72 -32.45 8.20
N GLY A 118 9.91 -31.72 7.42
CA GLY A 118 8.46 -31.62 7.57
C GLY A 118 7.98 -30.56 8.57
N SER A 119 8.87 -29.88 9.29
CA SER A 119 8.51 -28.77 10.18
C SER A 119 7.95 -27.57 9.40
N VAL A 120 7.05 -26.80 10.02
CA VAL A 120 6.42 -25.63 9.37
C VAL A 120 7.44 -24.50 9.27
N ALA A 121 7.63 -23.95 8.07
CA ALA A 121 8.46 -22.78 7.86
C ALA A 121 7.71 -21.50 8.25
N ALA A 122 8.45 -20.50 8.72
CA ALA A 122 7.91 -19.15 8.87
C ALA A 122 7.34 -18.67 7.52
N TRP A 123 6.19 -18.02 7.57
CA TRP A 123 5.56 -17.44 6.38
C TRP A 123 6.42 -16.32 5.79
#